data_AF-R6MTT4-F1
#
_entry.id   AF-R6MTT4-F1
#
_cell.length_a   1.000
_cell.length_b   1.000
_cell.length_c   1.000
_cell.angle_alpha   90.00
_cell.angle_beta   90.00
_cell.angle_gamma   90.00
#
_symmetry.space_group_name_H-M   'P 1'
#
loop_
_entity.id
_entity.type
_entity.pdbx_description
1 polymer ?
#
loop_
_entity_poly.entity_id
_entity_poly.type
_entity_poly.pdbx_seq_one_letter_code
_entity_poly.pdbx_strand_id
1 'polypeptide(L)'
;MRRDVTELKKLVHDIMAERGGSQVAHSADTPPVHYLQDSVGVVQEPPVVMTSMPVVNTSVPAVNHITPVKVSTPEEVPEVQDTAEYVEENLSLDEVEKEMIRKALERHHGKRKNAANDLKISERTLYRKIKEYGLD
;
A
#
# COMPACT_ATOMS: atom_id res chain seq x y z
N MET A 1 -13.77 20.95 -26.39
CA MET A 1 -15.04 21.13 -25.64
C MET A 1 -16.18 20.27 -26.16
N ARG A 2 -16.76 20.46 -27.37
CA ARG A 2 -17.90 19.62 -27.83
C ARG A 2 -17.57 18.12 -28.02
N ARG A 3 -16.32 17.83 -28.42
CA ARG A 3 -15.82 16.45 -28.59
C ARG A 3 -15.75 15.71 -27.25
N ASP A 4 -15.19 16.38 -26.25
CA ASP A 4 -14.99 15.86 -24.90
C ASP A 4 -16.32 15.45 -24.23
N VAL A 5 -17.40 16.22 -24.44
CA VAL A 5 -18.73 15.90 -23.90
C VAL A 5 -19.37 14.69 -24.60
N THR A 6 -19.00 14.45 -25.87
CA THR A 6 -19.52 13.33 -26.65
C THR A 6 -18.83 12.02 -26.24
N GLU A 7 -17.52 12.06 -26.02
CA GLU A 7 -16.75 10.91 -25.51
C GLU A 7 -17.18 10.53 -24.08
N LEU A 8 -17.46 11.53 -23.23
CA LEU A 8 -17.96 11.29 -21.89
C LEU A 8 -19.33 10.60 -21.88
N LYS A 9 -20.26 11.00 -22.75
CA LYS A 9 -21.56 10.34 -22.90
C LYS A 9 -21.42 8.89 -23.36
N LYS A 10 -20.46 8.61 -24.25
CA LYS A 10 -20.19 7.26 -24.74
C LYS A 10 -19.67 6.35 -23.63
N LEU A 11 -18.70 6.83 -22.84
CA LEU A 11 -18.15 6.06 -21.72
C LEU A 11 -19.21 5.73 -20.66
N VAL A 12 -20.06 6.71 -20.32
CA VAL A 12 -21.15 6.49 -19.35
C VAL A 12 -22.18 5.49 -19.88
N HIS A 13 -22.54 5.58 -21.16
CA HIS A 13 -23.43 4.61 -21.80
C HIS A 13 -22.86 3.19 -21.77
N ASP A 14 -21.57 3.03 -22.06
CA ASP A 14 -20.91 1.72 -22.06
C ASP A 14 -20.88 1.10 -20.64
N ILE A 15 -20.59 1.89 -19.61
CA ILE A 15 -20.61 1.44 -18.21
C ILE A 15 -22.02 1.03 -17.76
N MET A 16 -23.05 1.76 -18.19
CA MET A 16 -24.45 1.43 -17.85
C MET A 16 -24.94 0.18 -18.59
N ALA A 17 -24.50 -0.04 -19.83
CA ALA A 17 -24.84 -1.21 -20.62
C ALA A 17 -24.15 -2.48 -20.08
N GLU A 18 -22.88 -2.37 -19.67
CA GLU A 18 -22.09 -3.50 -19.15
C GLU A 18 -22.58 -4.01 -17.78
N ARG A 19 -23.24 -3.15 -17.00
CA ARG A 19 -23.81 -3.52 -15.69
C ARG A 19 -25.26 -4.01 -15.76
N GLY A 20 -25.92 -3.95 -16.92
CA GLY A 20 -27.34 -4.25 -17.10
C GLY A 20 -27.66 -5.63 -17.68
N GLY A 21 -26.67 -6.44 -18.06
CA GLY A 21 -26.89 -7.66 -18.86
C GLY A 21 -26.32 -8.93 -18.24
N SER A 22 -26.95 -9.47 -17.19
CA SER A 22 -26.88 -10.90 -16.85
C SER A 22 -27.98 -11.29 -15.85
N GLN A 23 -29.21 -11.44 -16.36
CA GLN A 23 -30.22 -12.29 -15.72
C GLN A 23 -30.39 -13.59 -16.55
N VAL A 24 -30.01 -14.71 -15.91
CA VAL A 24 -30.62 -16.05 -15.84
C VAL A 24 -31.28 -16.67 -17.09
N ALA A 25 -30.85 -17.88 -17.50
CA ALA A 25 -31.71 -19.09 -17.71
C ALA A 25 -31.01 -20.34 -18.32
N HIS A 26 -31.01 -21.44 -17.53
CA HIS A 26 -31.22 -22.90 -17.80
C HIS A 26 -30.53 -23.64 -18.98
N SER A 27 -29.95 -24.85 -18.82
CA SER A 27 -30.64 -26.18 -18.70
C SER A 27 -29.57 -27.29 -18.44
N ALA A 28 -29.68 -28.16 -17.42
CA ALA A 28 -30.40 -29.46 -17.32
C ALA A 28 -29.70 -30.69 -17.97
N ASP A 29 -29.14 -31.60 -17.15
CA ASP A 29 -29.06 -33.08 -17.38
C ASP A 29 -28.57 -33.79 -16.08
N THR A 30 -29.46 -34.24 -15.16
CA THR A 30 -30.05 -35.61 -14.94
C THR A 30 -29.16 -36.64 -14.19
N PRO A 31 -29.68 -37.65 -13.43
CA PRO A 31 -30.94 -37.78 -12.67
C PRO A 31 -30.72 -38.50 -11.26
N PRO A 32 -31.70 -39.17 -10.57
CA PRO A 32 -32.12 -38.84 -9.19
C PRO A 32 -32.14 -40.06 -8.22
N VAL A 33 -32.96 -40.01 -7.14
CA VAL A 33 -33.40 -41.06 -6.18
C VAL A 33 -32.60 -41.04 -4.85
N HIS A 34 -33.14 -40.99 -3.62
CA HIS A 34 -34.43 -41.42 -3.04
C HIS A 34 -34.82 -40.51 -1.85
N TYR A 35 -36.11 -40.22 -1.69
CA TYR A 35 -36.70 -39.56 -0.52
C TYR A 35 -36.88 -40.52 0.67
N LEU A 36 -36.89 -40.01 1.90
CA LEU A 36 -37.71 -40.40 3.09
C LEU A 36 -37.29 -39.48 4.26
N GLN A 37 -38.09 -38.48 4.65
CA GLN A 37 -39.25 -38.51 5.57
C GLN A 37 -38.84 -38.47 7.07
N ASP A 38 -39.29 -37.40 7.74
CA ASP A 38 -39.14 -36.98 9.14
C ASP A 38 -38.89 -38.03 10.25
N SER A 39 -37.99 -37.69 11.19
CA SER A 39 -38.17 -37.97 12.62
C SER A 39 -37.27 -37.11 13.53
N VAL A 40 -37.93 -36.16 14.21
CA VAL A 40 -37.68 -35.64 15.58
C VAL A 40 -36.33 -35.90 16.28
N GLY A 41 -35.68 -34.81 16.69
CA GLY A 41 -35.04 -34.68 18.02
C GLY A 41 -33.51 -34.74 18.09
N VAL A 42 -32.98 -33.88 18.96
CA VAL A 42 -31.60 -33.82 19.51
C VAL A 42 -30.61 -32.86 18.81
N VAL A 43 -30.70 -31.59 19.25
CA VAL A 43 -29.63 -30.67 19.65
C VAL A 43 -28.17 -31.13 19.40
N GLN A 44 -27.43 -30.40 18.56
CA GLN A 44 -26.04 -29.98 18.90
C GLN A 44 -25.56 -28.82 18.01
N GLU A 45 -25.51 -27.61 18.57
CA GLU A 45 -24.72 -26.51 18.02
C GLU A 45 -23.22 -26.75 18.32
N PRO A 46 -22.29 -26.47 17.39
CA PRO A 46 -20.86 -26.63 17.64
C PRO A 46 -20.37 -25.60 18.68
N PRO A 47 -19.53 -25.97 19.65
CA PRO A 47 -19.08 -25.06 20.70
C PRO A 47 -18.13 -23.99 20.13
N VAL A 48 -18.55 -22.73 20.18
CA VAL A 48 -17.69 -21.56 19.95
C VAL A 48 -16.81 -21.37 21.19
N VAL A 49 -15.54 -21.75 21.11
CA VAL A 49 -14.55 -21.52 22.15
C VAL A 49 -14.26 -20.02 22.23
N MET A 50 -14.90 -19.34 23.17
CA MET A 50 -14.60 -17.95 23.55
C MET A 50 -13.20 -17.90 24.17
N THR A 51 -12.17 -17.66 23.37
CA THR A 51 -10.84 -17.31 23.90
C THR A 51 -10.86 -15.85 24.29
N SER A 52 -10.84 -15.59 25.59
CA SER A 52 -10.68 -14.25 26.17
C SER A 52 -9.29 -13.70 25.78
N MET A 53 -9.27 -12.62 25.02
CA MET A 53 -8.04 -11.84 24.80
C MET A 53 -7.68 -11.10 26.10
N PRO A 54 -6.41 -11.09 26.53
CA PRO A 54 -5.99 -10.22 27.62
C PRO A 54 -6.00 -8.76 27.16
N VAL A 55 -6.76 -7.92 27.86
CA VAL A 55 -6.74 -6.46 27.70
C VAL A 55 -5.36 -5.95 28.14
N VAL A 56 -4.59 -5.39 27.21
CA VAL A 56 -3.35 -4.68 27.51
C VAL A 56 -3.72 -3.27 27.96
N ASN A 57 -3.67 -3.02 29.27
CA ASN A 57 -3.75 -1.68 29.83
C ASN A 57 -2.42 -0.95 29.55
N THR A 58 -2.32 -0.25 28.42
CA THR A 58 -1.21 0.69 28.19
C THR A 58 -1.46 1.96 28.99
N SER A 59 -0.98 1.95 30.23
CA SER A 59 -0.78 3.15 31.04
C SER A 59 0.32 3.99 30.38
N VAL A 60 -0.04 5.10 29.75
CA VAL A 60 0.91 6.12 29.29
C VAL A 60 1.16 7.12 30.44
N PRO A 61 2.40 7.32 30.91
CA PRO A 61 2.68 8.44 31.81
C PRO A 61 2.69 9.73 30.99
N ALA A 62 1.76 10.64 31.29
CA ALA A 62 1.79 12.01 30.81
C ALA A 62 2.94 12.75 31.52
N VAL A 63 4.03 13.04 30.81
CA VAL A 63 5.10 13.94 31.28
C VAL A 63 4.98 15.28 30.55
N ASN A 64 4.10 16.11 31.07
CA ASN A 64 4.40 17.42 31.65
C ASN A 64 5.63 18.21 31.12
N HIS A 65 5.29 19.30 30.41
CA HIS A 65 5.90 20.64 30.36
C HIS A 65 7.44 20.78 30.31
N ILE A 66 7.93 21.27 29.17
CA ILE A 66 9.21 22.00 29.11
C ILE A 66 8.85 23.45 28.73
N THR A 67 9.18 24.37 29.64
CA THR A 67 8.99 25.82 29.51
C THR A 67 9.93 26.41 28.45
N PRO A 68 9.54 27.52 27.78
CA PRO A 68 10.45 28.23 26.90
C PRO A 68 11.52 28.93 27.74
N VAL A 69 12.78 28.51 27.60
CA VAL A 69 13.93 29.20 28.22
C VAL A 69 14.13 30.55 27.55
N LYS A 70 14.08 31.58 28.40
CA LYS A 70 14.24 33.00 28.07
C LYS A 70 15.70 33.34 27.79
N VAL A 71 15.89 34.07 26.70
CA VAL A 71 17.10 34.71 26.14
C VAL A 71 17.86 35.56 27.16
N SER A 72 19.20 35.51 27.14
CA SER A 72 20.12 36.65 27.34
C SER A 72 21.58 36.22 27.12
N THR A 73 22.24 36.67 26.05
CA THR A 73 23.33 37.66 26.06
C THR A 73 23.87 37.89 24.63
N PRO A 74 24.21 39.15 24.27
CA PRO A 74 24.77 39.53 22.97
C PRO A 74 26.29 39.38 22.97
N GLU A 75 26.90 39.34 21.78
CA GLU A 75 28.19 39.94 21.39
C GLU A 75 28.97 39.07 20.37
N GLU A 76 29.11 39.65 19.17
CA GLU A 76 30.21 39.51 18.20
C GLU A 76 30.54 38.16 17.56
N VAL A 77 30.07 37.95 16.32
CA VAL A 77 30.85 38.08 15.05
C VAL A 77 29.93 37.72 13.85
N PRO A 78 29.87 38.50 12.75
CA PRO A 78 29.14 38.09 11.56
C PRO A 78 30.05 37.20 10.71
N GLU A 79 30.27 35.96 11.13
CA GLU A 79 30.75 34.95 10.20
C GLU A 79 29.54 34.44 9.44
N VAL A 80 29.33 35.04 8.26
CA VAL A 80 28.41 34.54 7.24
C VAL A 80 28.85 33.14 6.85
N GLN A 81 28.38 32.14 7.60
CA GLN A 81 28.42 30.76 7.17
C GLN A 81 27.51 30.68 5.95
N ASP A 82 28.15 30.50 4.80
CA ASP A 82 27.56 30.18 3.52
C ASP A 82 26.62 28.99 3.77
N THR A 83 25.35 29.32 4.01
CA THR A 83 24.34 28.32 4.33
C THR A 83 24.06 27.68 3.00
N ALA A 84 24.74 26.56 2.74
CA ALA A 84 24.44 25.71 1.60
C ALA A 84 22.93 25.48 1.63
N GLU A 85 22.23 26.19 0.74
CA GLU A 85 20.83 26.01 0.49
C GLU A 85 20.72 24.57 0.01
N TYR A 86 20.37 23.67 0.94
CA TYR A 86 19.94 22.33 0.60
C TYR A 86 18.65 22.55 -0.19
N VAL A 87 18.79 22.70 -1.50
CA VAL A 87 17.69 22.60 -2.44
C VAL A 87 17.22 21.16 -2.28
N GLU A 88 16.22 20.98 -1.43
CA GLU A 88 15.44 19.76 -1.34
C GLU A 88 14.80 19.62 -2.72
N GLU A 89 15.51 18.96 -3.63
CA GLU A 89 14.98 18.59 -4.93
C GLU A 89 13.74 17.75 -4.63
N ASN A 90 12.56 18.32 -4.88
CA ASN A 90 11.29 17.60 -4.85
C ASN A 90 11.26 16.64 -6.03
N LEU A 91 12.16 15.64 -6.00
CA LEU A 91 12.17 14.55 -6.93
C LEU A 91 10.85 13.79 -6.77
N SER A 92 10.27 13.41 -7.90
CA SER A 92 9.14 12.48 -7.86
C SER A 92 9.57 11.19 -7.14
N LEU A 93 8.64 10.51 -6.49
CA LEU A 93 8.91 9.21 -5.85
C LEU A 93 9.61 8.23 -6.81
N ASP A 94 9.25 8.28 -8.10
CA ASP A 94 9.87 7.46 -9.15
C ASP A 94 11.36 7.79 -9.35
N GLU A 95 11.74 9.06 -9.26
CA GLU A 95 13.12 9.49 -9.43
C GLU A 95 13.97 9.14 -8.21
N VAL A 96 13.41 9.30 -7.00
CA VAL A 96 14.05 8.84 -5.75
C VAL A 96 14.26 7.34 -5.78
N GLU A 97 13.24 6.56 -6.18
CA GLU A 97 13.34 5.11 -6.32
C GLU A 97 14.43 4.73 -7.35
N LYS A 98 14.44 5.39 -8.51
CA LYS A 98 15.45 5.17 -9.55
C LYS A 98 16.87 5.41 -9.05
N GLU A 99 17.10 6.49 -8.31
CA GLU A 99 18.42 6.81 -7.76
C GLU A 99 18.84 5.85 -6.65
N MET A 100 17.92 5.44 -5.77
CA MET A 100 18.20 4.41 -4.76
C MET A 100 18.60 3.09 -5.40
N ILE A 101 17.89 2.66 -6.45
CA ILE A 101 18.20 1.43 -7.18
C ILE A 101 19.56 1.52 -7.86
N ARG A 102 19.86 2.65 -8.51
CA ARG A 102 21.17 2.90 -9.13
C ARG A 102 22.30 2.78 -8.11
N LYS A 103 22.19 3.48 -6.97
CA LYS A 103 23.20 3.45 -5.91
C LYS A 103 23.39 2.06 -5.31
N ALA A 104 22.31 1.32 -5.06
CA ALA A 104 22.41 -0.04 -4.51
C ALA A 104 23.11 -1.00 -5.48
N LEU A 105 22.82 -0.89 -6.79
CA LEU A 105 23.50 -1.69 -7.80
C LEU A 105 24.98 -1.35 -7.90
N GLU A 106 25.34 -0.06 -7.86
CA GLU A 106 26.74 0.38 -7.87
C GLU A 106 27.52 -0.16 -6.66
N ARG A 107 26.97 0.00 -5.44
CA ARG A 107 27.56 -0.51 -4.19
C ARG A 107 27.84 -2.02 -4.21
N HIS A 108 26.97 -2.78 -4.87
CA HIS A 108 27.08 -4.22 -4.95
C HIS A 108 27.63 -4.71 -6.30
N HIS A 109 28.21 -3.82 -7.11
CA HIS A 109 28.80 -4.15 -8.42
C HIS A 109 27.85 -4.93 -9.34
N GLY A 110 26.59 -4.48 -9.41
CA GLY A 110 25.53 -5.09 -10.22
C GLY A 110 24.97 -6.40 -9.66
N LYS A 111 25.42 -6.89 -8.50
CA LYS A 111 24.88 -8.12 -7.87
C LYS A 111 23.46 -7.88 -7.37
N ARG A 112 22.47 -8.22 -8.22
CA ARG A 112 21.03 -8.02 -7.99
C ARG A 112 20.55 -8.56 -6.64
N LYS A 113 20.98 -9.76 -6.23
CA LYS A 113 20.62 -10.36 -4.93
C LYS A 113 20.96 -9.46 -3.75
N ASN A 114 22.17 -8.91 -3.76
CA ASN A 114 22.67 -8.11 -2.65
C ASN A 114 22.02 -6.73 -2.63
N ALA A 115 21.89 -6.10 -3.80
CA ALA A 115 21.18 -4.82 -3.94
C ALA A 115 19.71 -4.94 -3.52
N ALA A 116 19.02 -6.03 -3.88
CA ALA A 116 17.65 -6.28 -3.46
C ALA A 116 17.53 -6.45 -1.93
N ASN A 117 18.50 -7.12 -1.31
CA ASN A 117 18.55 -7.28 0.15
C ASN A 117 18.85 -5.97 0.88
N ASP A 118 19.66 -5.08 0.29
CA ASP A 118 19.94 -3.73 0.83
C ASP A 118 18.66 -2.89 0.80
N LEU A 119 17.98 -2.87 -0.35
CA LEU A 119 16.72 -2.15 -0.58
C LEU A 119 15.48 -2.80 0.06
N LYS A 120 15.63 -3.97 0.69
CA LYS A 120 14.53 -4.74 1.32
C LYS A 120 13.38 -5.07 0.38
N ILE A 121 13.70 -5.42 -0.87
CA ILE A 121 12.73 -5.88 -1.87
C ILE A 121 13.12 -7.26 -2.42
N SER A 122 12.19 -7.93 -3.08
CA SER A 122 12.53 -9.18 -3.78
C SER A 122 13.42 -8.90 -5.00
N GLU A 123 14.29 -9.85 -5.37
CA GLU A 123 15.05 -9.79 -6.63
C GLU A 123 14.13 -9.60 -7.85
N ARG A 124 12.94 -10.21 -7.83
CA ARG A 124 11.96 -10.08 -8.91
C ARG A 124 11.45 -8.65 -9.06
N THR A 125 11.20 -7.97 -7.94
CA THR A 125 10.81 -6.56 -7.91
C THR A 125 11.95 -5.69 -8.44
N LEU A 126 13.18 -5.90 -7.94
CA LEU A 126 14.35 -5.16 -8.39
C LEU A 126 14.57 -5.33 -9.90
N TYR A 127 14.51 -6.55 -10.42
CA TYR A 127 14.67 -6.82 -11.85
C TYR A 127 13.66 -6.03 -12.71
N ARG A 128 12.38 -5.98 -12.30
CA ARG A 128 11.36 -5.23 -13.04
C ARG A 128 11.67 -3.74 -13.05
N LYS A 129 12.06 -3.18 -11.89
CA LYS A 129 12.40 -1.76 -11.76
C LYS A 129 13.65 -1.39 -12.56
N ILE A 130 14.66 -2.25 -12.61
CA ILE A 130 15.84 -2.07 -13.47
C ILE A 130 15.41 -1.94 -14.94
N LYS A 131 14.53 -2.83 -15.41
CA LYS A 131 14.01 -2.79 -16.79
C LYS A 131 13.17 -1.54 -17.05
N GLU A 132 12.28 -1.18 -16.12
CA GLU A 132 11.40 -0.02 -16.20
C GLU A 132 12.19 1.29 -16.29
N TYR A 133 13.30 1.39 -15.55
CA TYR A 133 14.13 2.59 -15.50
C TYR A 133 15.33 2.60 -16.46
N GLY A 134 15.56 1.51 -17.19
CA GLY A 134 16.70 1.37 -18.11
C GLY A 134 18.05 1.35 -17.40
N LEU A 135 18.15 0.64 -16.28
CA LEU A 135 19.35 0.53 -15.44
C LEU A 135 20.10 -0.81 -15.61
N ASP A 136 19.84 -1.53 -16.71
CA ASP A 136 20.41 -2.86 -17.00
C ASP A 136 21.92 -2.84 -17.26
#